data_AF-A0A442HBY1-F1
#
_entry.id   AF-A0A442HBY1-F1
#
_cell.length_a   1.000
_cell.length_b   1.000
_cell.length_c   1.000
_cell.angle_alpha   90.00
_cell.angle_beta   90.00
_cell.angle_gamma   90.00
#
_symmetry.space_group_name_H-M   'P 1'
#
loop_
_entity.id
_entity.type
_entity.pdbx_description
1 polymer ?
#
loop_
_entity_poly.entity_id
_entity_poly.type
_entity_poly.pdbx_seq_one_letter_code
_entity_poly.pdbx_strand_id
1 'polypeptide(L)'
;MPGNGRYSSQLRILTLLARHGTARYPAALQHLRVMFAGQMPQVAHDVVVIDNSLPEGHRADLDRGVELIGGSNSSWEFSAWDNGIAHVGNQVNDYDLVHLATSAFAEYTPGHLKLIDQNVVRHLPGLNAALGHVDFYNEPMTVFGIPSQAWLRSSFIFLQPRHLKALGSMVCVPSGAPIFSGDPLAPFREDAPISRSYRQFLVGWLTAAGTAQGPGWHSRFDLTLETLPFFESKARAILNEQMLTNRLLAIGATIVDVTWLARKAKVADSLSLGDIPDWRTQIRPRVGAEFWRLLDGPGRGGRP
;
A
#
# COMPACT_ATOMS: atom_id res chain seq x y z
N MET A 1 -15.15 4.84 -43.64
CA MET A 1 -14.17 3.75 -43.43
C MET A 1 -13.80 3.73 -41.96
N PRO A 2 -14.33 2.81 -41.14
CA PRO A 2 -13.98 2.73 -39.73
C PRO A 2 -12.63 2.03 -39.57
N GLY A 3 -11.68 2.70 -38.93
CA GLY A 3 -10.39 2.12 -38.58
C GLY A 3 -10.55 1.07 -37.49
N ASN A 4 -10.56 -0.20 -37.90
CA ASN A 4 -10.28 -1.34 -37.03
C ASN A 4 -8.83 -1.23 -36.54
N GLY A 5 -8.65 -0.89 -35.26
CA GLY A 5 -7.33 -0.79 -34.63
C GLY A 5 -7.36 -1.14 -33.15
N ARG A 6 -8.11 -2.18 -32.74
CA ARG A 6 -7.86 -2.79 -31.42
C ARG A 6 -6.64 -3.70 -31.56
N TYR A 7 -5.45 -3.15 -31.34
CA TYR A 7 -4.35 -3.97 -30.86
C TYR A 7 -4.70 -4.41 -29.44
N SER A 8 -5.41 -5.54 -29.33
CA SER A 8 -5.66 -6.22 -28.06
C SER A 8 -4.38 -6.94 -27.65
N SER A 9 -3.30 -6.20 -27.36
CA SER A 9 -2.16 -6.78 -26.67
C SER A 9 -2.63 -7.30 -25.31
N GLN A 10 -2.17 -8.48 -24.94
CA GLN A 10 -2.43 -9.07 -23.64
C GLN A 10 -1.91 -8.12 -22.55
N LEU A 11 -2.74 -7.78 -21.55
CA LEU A 11 -2.33 -6.92 -20.44
C LEU A 11 -1.15 -7.59 -19.69
N ARG A 12 -0.08 -6.86 -19.46
CA ARG A 12 1.13 -7.33 -18.76
C ARG A 12 1.23 -6.69 -17.39
N ILE A 13 1.36 -7.50 -16.35
CA ILE A 13 1.52 -7.04 -14.97
C ILE A 13 2.80 -7.63 -14.39
N LEU A 14 3.62 -6.77 -13.79
CA LEU A 14 4.77 -7.16 -12.97
C LEU A 14 4.37 -7.09 -11.50
N THR A 15 4.49 -8.18 -10.74
CA THR A 15 4.40 -8.13 -9.27
C THR A 15 5.79 -8.01 -8.65
N LEU A 16 5.97 -7.02 -7.77
CA LEU A 16 7.08 -6.96 -6.81
C LEU A 16 6.58 -7.48 -5.46
N LEU A 17 6.87 -8.75 -5.14
CA LEU A 17 6.43 -9.42 -3.91
C LEU A 17 7.52 -9.33 -2.83
N ALA A 18 7.35 -8.43 -1.87
CA ALA A 18 8.24 -8.31 -0.72
C ALA A 18 7.93 -9.39 0.34
N ARG A 19 8.95 -10.06 0.85
CA ARG A 19 8.85 -11.01 1.98
C ARG A 19 10.10 -10.94 2.86
N HIS A 20 10.03 -11.57 4.03
CA HIS A 20 11.17 -11.76 4.93
C HIS A 20 11.21 -13.23 5.34
N GLY A 21 11.85 -14.04 4.50
CA GLY A 21 11.78 -15.50 4.55
C GLY A 21 10.37 -16.03 4.28
N THR A 22 10.21 -17.35 4.47
CA THR A 22 8.95 -18.07 4.21
C THR A 22 8.31 -18.64 5.48
N ALA A 23 8.99 -18.57 6.63
CA ALA A 23 8.52 -19.21 7.87
C ALA A 23 7.09 -18.81 8.29
N ARG A 24 6.77 -17.51 8.19
CA ARG A 24 5.46 -16.98 8.60
C ARG A 24 4.38 -17.10 7.53
N TYR A 25 4.75 -16.94 6.26
CA TYR A 25 3.82 -16.94 5.13
C TYR A 25 4.32 -17.85 3.99
N PRO A 26 4.38 -19.18 4.22
CA PRO A 26 5.06 -20.10 3.32
C PRO A 26 4.39 -20.19 1.94
N ALA A 27 3.07 -19.98 1.88
CA ALA A 27 2.27 -20.13 0.67
C ALA A 27 1.97 -18.81 -0.06
N ALA A 28 2.54 -17.67 0.35
CA ALA A 28 2.17 -16.35 -0.18
C ALA A 28 2.33 -16.25 -1.71
N LEU A 29 3.47 -16.69 -2.25
CA LEU A 29 3.70 -16.71 -3.71
C LEU A 29 2.72 -17.63 -4.43
N GLN A 30 2.47 -18.82 -3.88
CA GLN A 30 1.53 -19.78 -4.47
C GLN A 30 0.11 -19.21 -4.50
N HIS A 31 -0.35 -18.61 -3.40
CA HIS A 31 -1.66 -17.97 -3.32
C HIS A 31 -1.80 -16.82 -4.32
N LEU A 32 -0.76 -15.99 -4.46
CA LEU A 32 -0.75 -14.92 -5.45
C LEU A 32 -0.88 -15.47 -6.87
N ARG A 33 -0.13 -16.52 -7.22
CA ARG A 33 -0.20 -17.14 -8.54
C ARG A 33 -1.56 -17.78 -8.82
N VAL A 34 -2.14 -18.47 -7.84
CA VAL A 34 -3.48 -19.05 -7.95
C VAL A 34 -4.53 -17.96 -8.15
N MET A 35 -4.42 -16.84 -7.42
CA MET A 35 -5.30 -15.69 -7.60
C MET A 35 -5.21 -15.11 -9.01
N PHE A 36 -3.99 -14.86 -9.52
CA PHE A 36 -3.82 -14.31 -10.88
C PHE A 36 -4.34 -15.27 -11.95
N ALA A 37 -3.99 -16.55 -11.87
CA ALA A 37 -4.46 -17.57 -12.81
C ALA A 37 -5.99 -17.75 -12.79
N GLY A 38 -6.62 -17.67 -11.61
CA GLY A 38 -8.06 -17.85 -11.46
C GLY A 38 -8.89 -16.61 -11.78
N GLN A 39 -8.44 -15.43 -11.38
CA GLN A 39 -9.22 -14.19 -11.47
C GLN A 39 -8.88 -13.35 -12.71
N MET A 40 -7.71 -13.55 -13.30
CA MET A 40 -7.25 -12.79 -14.46
C MET A 40 -6.42 -13.65 -15.44
N PRO A 41 -7.00 -14.74 -15.97
CA PRO A 41 -6.28 -15.72 -16.80
C PRO A 41 -5.72 -15.15 -18.11
N GLN A 42 -6.25 -14.01 -18.59
CA GLN A 42 -5.75 -13.35 -19.80
C GLN A 42 -4.69 -12.28 -19.50
N VAL A 43 -4.20 -12.18 -18.27
CA VAL A 43 -3.08 -11.29 -17.92
C VAL A 43 -1.77 -12.07 -18.01
N ALA A 44 -0.79 -11.51 -18.72
CA ALA A 44 0.57 -11.99 -18.66
C ALA A 44 1.19 -11.49 -17.35
N HIS A 45 1.67 -12.40 -16.52
CA HIS A 45 2.07 -12.12 -15.15
C HIS A 45 3.50 -12.57 -14.88
N ASP A 46 4.37 -11.61 -14.60
CA ASP A 46 5.72 -11.85 -14.12
C ASP A 46 5.82 -11.45 -12.63
N VAL A 47 6.66 -12.13 -11.87
CA VAL A 47 6.86 -11.90 -10.44
C VAL A 47 8.35 -11.79 -10.14
N VAL A 48 8.73 -10.71 -9.48
CA VAL A 48 10.00 -10.62 -8.77
C VAL A 48 9.70 -10.74 -7.28
N VAL A 49 10.17 -11.81 -6.66
CA VAL A 49 10.13 -12.00 -5.21
C VAL A 49 11.37 -11.34 -4.61
N ILE A 50 11.17 -10.39 -3.72
CA ILE A 50 12.23 -9.74 -2.97
C ILE A 50 12.23 -10.27 -1.54
N ASP A 51 13.24 -11.04 -1.18
CA ASP A 51 13.36 -11.67 0.13
C ASP A 51 14.40 -10.95 1.00
N ASN A 52 13.91 -10.20 1.99
CA ASN A 52 14.72 -9.45 2.93
C ASN A 52 15.51 -10.31 3.92
N SER A 53 15.31 -11.64 3.93
CA SER A 53 16.15 -12.57 4.70
C SER A 53 17.36 -13.08 3.92
N LEU A 54 17.45 -12.77 2.62
CA LEU A 54 18.56 -13.13 1.76
C LEU A 54 19.47 -11.91 1.53
N PRO A 55 20.80 -12.11 1.37
CA PRO A 55 21.73 -11.00 1.12
C PRO A 55 21.40 -10.23 -0.16
N GLU A 56 21.58 -8.91 -0.13
CA GLU A 56 21.54 -8.08 -1.34
C GLU A 56 22.54 -8.63 -2.38
N GLY A 57 22.07 -8.92 -3.58
CA GLY A 57 22.87 -9.58 -4.64
C GLY A 57 22.55 -11.07 -4.85
N HIS A 58 21.83 -11.73 -3.94
CA HIS A 58 21.27 -13.05 -4.21
C HIS A 58 20.31 -12.99 -5.41
N ARG A 59 20.39 -14.01 -6.29
CA ARG A 59 19.50 -14.19 -7.44
C ARG A 59 19.24 -15.68 -7.66
N ALA A 60 18.00 -16.03 -7.97
CA ALA A 60 17.61 -17.38 -8.36
C ALA A 60 16.34 -17.34 -9.22
N ASP A 61 16.26 -18.20 -10.22
CA ASP A 61 15.02 -18.47 -10.94
C ASP A 61 14.21 -19.51 -10.16
N LEU A 62 12.98 -19.17 -9.75
CA LEU A 62 12.12 -20.10 -9.00
C LEU A 62 11.21 -20.92 -9.90
N ASP A 63 10.70 -20.30 -10.98
CA ASP A 63 9.82 -20.90 -11.97
C ASP A 63 9.76 -19.99 -13.20
N ARG A 64 9.07 -20.41 -14.26
CA ARG A 64 8.78 -19.56 -15.43
C ARG A 64 8.03 -18.30 -14.99
N GLY A 65 8.61 -17.14 -15.29
CA GLY A 65 8.05 -15.83 -14.95
C GLY A 65 8.17 -15.49 -13.46
N VAL A 66 9.00 -16.21 -12.70
CA VAL A 66 9.24 -15.93 -11.27
C VAL A 66 10.73 -15.91 -10.97
N GLU A 67 11.24 -14.73 -10.65
CA GLU A 67 12.60 -14.53 -10.15
C GLU A 67 12.58 -14.27 -8.64
N LEU A 68 13.62 -14.72 -7.94
CA LEU A 68 13.90 -14.42 -6.54
C LEU A 68 15.19 -13.62 -6.42
N ILE A 69 15.12 -12.49 -5.72
CA ILE A 69 16.27 -11.68 -5.37
C ILE A 69 16.34 -11.47 -3.85
N GLY A 70 17.56 -11.26 -3.34
CA GLY A 70 17.74 -10.77 -1.97
C GLY A 70 17.51 -9.26 -1.88
N GLY A 71 16.92 -8.81 -0.77
CA GLY A 71 16.52 -7.41 -0.58
C GLY A 71 16.95 -6.82 0.75
N SER A 72 16.78 -5.50 0.86
CA SER A 72 17.09 -4.73 2.06
C SER A 72 15.88 -4.69 3.00
N ASN A 73 16.10 -5.00 4.27
CA ASN A 73 15.09 -4.82 5.32
C ASN A 73 15.14 -3.46 6.03
N SER A 74 15.94 -2.50 5.52
CA SER A 74 16.19 -1.21 6.16
C SER A 74 14.94 -0.33 6.31
N SER A 75 13.93 -0.53 5.47
CA SER A 75 12.61 0.09 5.54
C SER A 75 11.50 -0.91 5.19
N TRP A 76 11.61 -2.15 5.69
CA TRP A 76 10.63 -3.23 5.48
C TRP A 76 10.33 -3.47 3.99
N GLU A 77 9.06 -3.50 3.59
CA GLU A 77 8.65 -3.73 2.20
C GLU A 77 9.06 -2.60 1.25
N PHE A 78 9.21 -1.37 1.75
CA PHE A 78 9.49 -0.21 0.92
C PHE A 78 10.92 -0.26 0.34
N SER A 79 11.90 -0.62 1.16
CA SER A 79 13.26 -0.84 0.69
C SER A 79 13.37 -2.08 -0.20
N ALA A 80 12.58 -3.13 0.07
CA ALA A 80 12.50 -4.30 -0.79
C ALA A 80 11.98 -3.94 -2.19
N TRP A 81 10.95 -3.11 -2.29
CA TRP A 81 10.45 -2.64 -3.58
C TRP A 81 11.45 -1.75 -4.30
N ASP A 82 12.21 -0.90 -3.60
CA ASP A 82 13.30 -0.15 -4.22
C ASP A 82 14.35 -1.08 -4.83
N ASN A 83 14.74 -2.17 -4.14
CA ASN A 83 15.63 -3.18 -4.71
C ASN A 83 15.00 -3.86 -5.94
N GLY A 84 13.71 -4.22 -5.89
CA GLY A 84 12.99 -4.81 -7.01
C GLY A 84 12.91 -3.90 -8.23
N ILE A 85 12.59 -2.62 -8.03
CA ILE A 85 12.53 -1.61 -9.09
C ILE A 85 13.92 -1.41 -9.71
N ALA A 86 14.96 -1.30 -8.87
CA ALA A 86 16.34 -1.16 -9.34
C ALA A 86 16.81 -2.39 -10.14
N HIS A 87 16.42 -3.59 -9.70
CA HIS A 87 16.75 -4.85 -10.35
C HIS A 87 16.11 -4.98 -11.74
N VAL A 88 14.81 -4.67 -11.85
CA VAL A 88 14.08 -4.70 -13.13
C VAL A 88 14.53 -3.55 -14.05
N GLY A 89 14.88 -2.40 -13.47
CA GLY A 89 15.36 -1.24 -14.22
C GLY A 89 14.34 -0.75 -15.24
N ASN A 90 14.82 -0.37 -16.43
CA ASN A 90 13.97 0.22 -17.47
C ASN A 90 12.92 -0.74 -18.04
N GLN A 91 13.09 -2.06 -17.88
CA GLN A 91 12.13 -3.07 -18.32
C GLN A 91 10.77 -2.96 -17.60
N VAL A 92 10.72 -2.24 -16.47
CA VAL A 92 9.45 -1.95 -15.79
C VAL A 92 8.45 -1.24 -16.70
N ASN A 93 8.93 -0.50 -17.71
CA ASN A 93 8.08 0.20 -18.67
C ASN A 93 7.50 -0.70 -19.77
N ASP A 94 7.91 -1.97 -19.83
CA ASP A 94 7.36 -2.96 -20.77
C ASP A 94 6.04 -3.57 -20.26
N TYR A 95 5.64 -3.21 -19.04
CA TYR A 95 4.41 -3.64 -18.37
C TYR A 95 3.35 -2.53 -18.39
N ASP A 96 2.08 -2.92 -18.43
CA ASP A 96 0.97 -1.98 -18.35
C ASP A 96 0.75 -1.51 -16.90
N LEU A 97 0.99 -2.42 -15.94
CA LEU A 97 0.86 -2.17 -14.50
C LEU A 97 1.99 -2.82 -13.72
N VAL A 98 2.31 -2.22 -12.58
CA VAL A 98 3.12 -2.81 -11.53
C VAL A 98 2.25 -3.04 -10.31
N HIS A 99 2.38 -4.22 -9.72
CA HIS A 99 1.67 -4.65 -8.53
C HIS A 99 2.66 -4.78 -7.37
N LEU A 100 2.51 -3.96 -6.36
CA LEU A 100 3.27 -4.03 -5.12
C LEU A 100 2.50 -4.91 -4.13
N ALA A 101 3.15 -5.95 -3.63
CA ALA A 101 2.56 -6.85 -2.64
C ALA A 101 3.55 -7.18 -1.53
N THR A 102 3.02 -7.48 -0.35
CA THR A 102 3.78 -8.09 0.75
C THR A 102 3.34 -9.54 0.93
N SER A 103 4.17 -10.41 1.52
CA SER A 103 3.79 -11.79 1.81
C SER A 103 2.61 -11.93 2.79
N ALA A 104 2.27 -10.85 3.51
CA ALA A 104 1.11 -10.77 4.41
C ALA A 104 -0.18 -10.30 3.71
N PHE A 105 -0.22 -10.17 2.38
CA PHE A 105 -1.35 -9.55 1.66
C PHE A 105 -2.74 -10.18 1.90
N ALA A 106 -2.78 -11.47 2.26
CA ALA A 106 -4.02 -12.18 2.55
C ALA A 106 -4.47 -12.04 4.03
N GLU A 107 -3.63 -11.45 4.87
CA GLU A 107 -3.94 -11.17 6.27
C GLU A 107 -4.85 -9.93 6.35
N TYR A 108 -5.91 -10.02 7.15
CA TYR A 108 -6.88 -8.94 7.40
C TYR A 108 -7.78 -8.56 6.20
N THR A 109 -8.94 -9.23 6.16
CA THR A 109 -10.07 -8.97 5.22
C THR A 109 -9.80 -9.40 3.77
N PRO A 110 -9.46 -10.67 3.50
CA PRO A 110 -9.12 -11.14 2.14
C PRO A 110 -10.28 -11.07 1.14
N GLY A 111 -11.51 -10.82 1.59
CA GLY A 111 -12.69 -10.72 0.74
C GLY A 111 -12.56 -9.68 -0.37
N HIS A 112 -11.81 -8.60 -0.15
CA HIS A 112 -11.59 -7.58 -1.18
C HIS A 112 -10.70 -8.07 -2.32
N LEU A 113 -9.76 -9.00 -2.07
CA LEU A 113 -8.89 -9.56 -3.11
C LEU A 113 -9.68 -10.32 -4.18
N LYS A 114 -10.79 -10.96 -3.78
CA LYS A 114 -11.71 -11.64 -4.71
C LYS A 114 -12.41 -10.70 -5.68
N LEU A 115 -12.41 -9.40 -5.40
CA LEU A 115 -12.99 -8.38 -6.27
C LEU A 115 -12.03 -7.92 -7.36
N ILE A 116 -10.74 -8.26 -7.25
CA ILE A 116 -9.69 -7.87 -8.20
C ILE A 116 -9.64 -8.91 -9.31
N ASP A 117 -10.46 -8.74 -10.33
CA ASP A 117 -10.49 -9.60 -11.50
C ASP A 117 -9.91 -8.92 -12.75
N GLN A 118 -9.93 -9.68 -13.85
CA GLN A 118 -9.50 -9.21 -15.16
C GLN A 118 -10.18 -7.93 -15.62
N ASN A 119 -11.48 -7.76 -15.32
CA ASN A 119 -12.23 -6.58 -15.75
C ASN A 119 -11.79 -5.36 -14.95
N VAL A 120 -11.54 -5.52 -13.65
CA VAL A 120 -11.03 -4.44 -12.79
C VAL A 120 -9.68 -3.93 -13.27
N VAL A 121 -8.70 -4.82 -13.46
CA VAL A 121 -7.33 -4.39 -13.81
C VAL A 121 -7.24 -3.78 -15.21
N ARG A 122 -8.16 -4.14 -16.13
CA ARG A 122 -8.21 -3.58 -17.49
C ARG A 122 -8.53 -2.09 -17.55
N HIS A 123 -9.21 -1.53 -16.54
CA HIS A 123 -9.50 -0.10 -16.51
C HIS A 123 -8.27 0.73 -16.08
N LEU A 124 -7.31 0.14 -15.36
CA LEU A 124 -6.23 0.89 -14.73
C LEU A 124 -5.23 1.53 -15.70
N PRO A 125 -4.80 0.92 -16.83
CA PRO A 125 -3.83 1.56 -17.72
C PRO A 125 -4.32 2.90 -18.30
N GLY A 126 -5.63 3.06 -18.49
CA GLY A 126 -6.23 4.32 -18.96
C GLY A 126 -6.41 5.38 -17.88
N LEU A 127 -6.22 5.05 -16.60
CA LEU A 127 -6.49 5.93 -15.46
C LEU A 127 -5.18 6.40 -14.84
N ASN A 128 -5.02 7.70 -14.56
CA ASN A 128 -3.92 8.15 -13.71
C ASN A 128 -4.21 7.83 -12.24
N ALA A 129 -4.24 6.54 -11.90
CA ALA A 129 -4.76 6.05 -10.64
C ALA A 129 -3.90 4.94 -10.02
N ALA A 130 -3.93 4.87 -8.70
CA ALA A 130 -3.39 3.79 -7.88
C ALA A 130 -4.55 3.02 -7.24
N LEU A 131 -4.61 1.71 -7.47
CA LEU A 131 -5.67 0.84 -6.95
C LEU A 131 -5.18 0.10 -5.71
N GLY A 132 -5.99 0.08 -4.65
CA GLY A 132 -5.75 -0.77 -3.50
C GLY A 132 -6.92 -0.74 -2.52
N HIS A 133 -6.72 -1.27 -1.33
CA HIS A 133 -7.67 -1.07 -0.23
C HIS A 133 -7.45 0.30 0.40
N VAL A 134 -8.48 1.16 0.44
CA VAL A 134 -8.36 2.49 1.05
C VAL A 134 -8.75 2.42 2.53
N ASP A 135 -7.78 2.47 3.42
CA ASP A 135 -8.01 2.66 4.85
C ASP A 135 -8.05 4.17 5.19
N PHE A 136 -8.54 4.49 6.38
CA PHE A 136 -8.71 5.89 6.79
C PHE A 136 -8.72 6.05 8.32
N TYR A 137 -8.44 7.27 8.76
CA TYR A 137 -8.50 7.70 10.16
C TYR A 137 -9.82 8.44 10.44
N ASN A 138 -10.29 8.40 11.69
CA ASN A 138 -11.48 9.16 12.08
C ASN A 138 -11.29 10.68 11.96
N GLU A 139 -10.05 11.16 12.04
CA GLU A 139 -9.68 12.57 11.87
C GLU A 139 -8.43 12.69 10.99
N PRO A 140 -8.22 13.83 10.28
CA PRO A 140 -7.01 14.05 9.50
C PRO A 140 -5.74 13.99 10.37
N MET A 141 -4.74 13.23 9.91
CA MET A 141 -3.41 13.14 10.50
C MET A 141 -2.41 13.93 9.66
N THR A 142 -1.42 14.56 10.29
CA THR A 142 -0.38 15.32 9.56
C THR A 142 0.98 14.65 9.69
N VAL A 143 1.69 14.52 8.57
CA VAL A 143 3.08 14.04 8.48
C VAL A 143 3.86 15.01 7.60
N PHE A 144 4.98 15.55 8.10
CA PHE A 144 5.78 16.61 7.46
C PHE A 144 4.94 17.79 6.94
N GLY A 145 3.93 18.21 7.70
CA GLY A 145 3.02 19.31 7.32
C GLY A 145 1.97 18.93 6.27
N ILE A 146 1.94 17.68 5.79
CA ILE A 146 0.97 17.20 4.81
C ILE A 146 -0.21 16.54 5.55
N PRO A 147 -1.42 17.13 5.52
CA PRO A 147 -2.60 16.51 6.10
C PRO A 147 -3.11 15.39 5.19
N SER A 148 -3.46 14.25 5.78
CA SER A 148 -4.18 13.17 5.11
C SER A 148 -5.06 12.41 6.09
N GLN A 149 -6.20 11.94 5.60
CA GLN A 149 -7.15 11.14 6.37
C GLN A 149 -7.30 9.72 5.83
N ALA A 150 -6.81 9.44 4.62
CA ALA A 150 -6.98 8.16 3.95
C ALA A 150 -5.69 7.74 3.25
N TRP A 151 -5.47 6.43 3.17
CA TRP A 151 -4.28 5.86 2.54
C TRP A 151 -4.60 4.52 1.87
N LEU A 152 -3.77 4.15 0.89
CA LEU A 152 -3.75 2.81 0.32
C LEU A 152 -2.92 1.89 1.21
N ARG A 153 -3.48 0.74 1.58
CA ARG A 153 -2.75 -0.29 2.32
C ARG A 153 -1.63 -0.86 1.45
N SER A 154 -0.39 -0.80 1.92
CA SER A 154 0.85 -1.18 1.23
C SER A 154 0.87 -2.67 0.86
N SER A 155 0.04 -3.49 1.52
CA SER A 155 0.03 -4.93 1.33
C SER A 155 -0.34 -5.40 -0.07
N PHE A 156 -1.11 -4.59 -0.84
CA PHE A 156 -1.59 -4.94 -2.18
C PHE A 156 -2.01 -3.69 -2.97
N ILE A 157 -1.15 -3.17 -3.84
CA ILE A 157 -1.37 -1.94 -4.62
C ILE A 157 -1.02 -2.15 -6.09
N PHE A 158 -1.91 -1.76 -7.02
CA PHE A 158 -1.54 -1.59 -8.43
C PHE A 158 -1.24 -0.14 -8.76
N LEU A 159 -0.17 0.06 -9.49
CA LEU A 159 0.34 1.33 -9.99
C LEU A 159 0.69 1.22 -11.47
N GLN A 160 0.89 2.35 -12.12
CA GLN A 160 1.50 2.38 -13.45
C GLN A 160 3.02 2.57 -13.34
N PRO A 161 3.82 2.07 -14.29
CA PRO A 161 5.27 2.29 -14.29
C PRO A 161 5.68 3.77 -14.17
N ARG A 162 4.91 4.68 -14.79
CA ARG A 162 5.14 6.13 -14.67
C ARG A 162 5.04 6.67 -13.25
N HIS A 163 4.23 6.04 -12.39
CA HIS A 163 4.12 6.43 -10.98
C HIS A 163 5.42 6.08 -10.23
N LEU A 164 5.96 4.89 -10.46
CA LEU A 164 7.24 4.48 -9.85
C LEU A 164 8.37 5.43 -10.27
N LYS A 165 8.44 5.77 -11.56
CA LYS A 165 9.43 6.72 -12.07
C LYS A 165 9.29 8.11 -11.44
N ALA A 166 8.06 8.61 -11.29
CA ALA A 166 7.81 9.94 -10.71
C ALA A 166 8.04 9.97 -9.19
N LEU A 167 7.80 8.87 -8.50
CA LEU A 167 8.12 8.72 -7.07
C LEU A 167 9.64 8.64 -6.87
N GLY A 168 10.35 7.86 -7.68
CA GLY A 168 11.73 7.49 -7.42
C GLY A 168 11.78 6.37 -6.37
N SER A 169 12.14 6.69 -5.14
CA SER A 169 12.17 5.71 -4.03
C SER A 169 10.78 5.52 -3.41
N MET A 170 10.46 4.30 -2.99
CA MET A 170 9.30 3.92 -2.21
C MET A 170 9.46 4.23 -0.72
N VAL A 171 10.69 4.40 -0.24
CA VAL A 171 10.98 4.88 1.12
C VAL A 171 10.71 6.39 1.18
N CYS A 172 9.67 6.77 1.93
CA CYS A 172 9.25 8.16 2.09
C CYS A 172 9.82 8.82 3.35
N VAL A 173 10.00 8.03 4.41
CA VAL A 173 10.49 8.46 5.72
C VAL A 173 11.81 7.74 5.99
N PRO A 174 12.96 8.41 5.80
CA PRO A 174 14.27 7.79 5.97
C PRO A 174 14.58 7.54 7.46
N SER A 175 15.55 6.65 7.72
CA SER A 175 15.93 6.27 9.08
C SER A 175 16.38 7.46 9.96
N GLY A 176 17.04 8.45 9.36
CA GLY A 176 17.51 9.67 10.04
C GLY A 176 16.47 10.78 10.18
N ALA A 177 15.19 10.55 9.87
CA ALA A 177 14.17 11.56 10.05
C ALA A 177 14.04 11.96 11.54
N PRO A 178 13.90 13.27 11.87
CA PRO A 178 13.86 13.76 13.25
C PRO A 178 12.48 13.52 13.88
N ILE A 179 12.11 12.26 14.04
CA ILE A 179 10.79 11.83 14.54
C ILE A 179 10.90 11.27 15.95
N PHE A 180 11.87 10.38 16.17
CA PHE A 180 12.00 9.61 17.41
C PHE A 180 13.02 10.22 18.36
N SER A 181 12.77 10.09 19.66
CA SER A 181 13.59 10.68 20.73
C SER A 181 14.67 9.73 21.27
N GLY A 182 14.50 8.42 21.08
CA GLY A 182 15.30 7.41 21.77
C GLY A 182 14.85 7.10 23.21
N ASP A 183 13.73 7.66 23.69
CA ASP A 183 13.20 7.43 25.05
C ASP A 183 11.86 6.67 25.01
N PRO A 184 11.73 5.46 25.59
CA PRO A 184 10.47 4.71 25.60
C PRO A 184 9.33 5.39 26.35
N LEU A 185 9.60 6.31 27.29
CA LEU A 185 8.56 7.06 27.99
C LEU A 185 8.00 8.22 27.15
N ALA A 186 8.78 8.69 26.20
CA ALA A 186 8.42 9.76 25.28
C ALA A 186 8.98 9.46 23.88
N PRO A 187 8.50 8.42 23.17
CA PRO A 187 9.18 7.84 21.99
C PRO A 187 9.29 8.79 20.79
N PHE A 188 8.55 9.87 20.79
CA PHE A 188 8.60 10.91 19.78
C PHE A 188 9.24 12.16 20.33
N ARG A 189 10.03 12.85 19.50
CA ARG A 189 10.51 14.19 19.83
C ARG A 189 9.34 15.15 20.02
N GLU A 190 9.53 16.18 20.85
CA GLU A 190 8.52 17.21 21.06
C GLU A 190 8.17 17.92 19.75
N ASP A 191 9.21 18.27 18.98
CA ASP A 191 9.19 18.93 17.67
C ASP A 191 9.02 17.95 16.49
N ALA A 192 8.69 16.68 16.73
CA ALA A 192 8.53 15.69 15.68
C ALA A 192 7.55 16.20 14.61
N PRO A 193 7.87 16.08 13.31
CA PRO A 193 7.06 16.61 12.21
C PRO A 193 5.83 15.74 11.92
N ILE A 194 5.16 15.25 12.96
CA ILE A 194 3.93 14.47 12.91
C ILE A 194 2.95 15.02 13.95
N SER A 195 1.67 15.07 13.60
CA SER A 195 0.64 15.62 14.50
C SER A 195 0.59 14.89 15.83
N ARG A 196 0.23 15.62 16.90
CA ARG A 196 0.07 15.06 18.25
C ARG A 196 -0.90 13.87 18.29
N SER A 197 -2.04 13.99 17.61
CA SER A 197 -3.03 12.91 17.47
C SER A 197 -2.41 11.65 16.86
N TYR A 198 -1.59 11.82 15.82
CA TYR A 198 -0.96 10.68 15.16
C TYR A 198 0.10 10.00 16.04
N ARG A 199 0.89 10.78 16.80
CA ARG A 199 1.81 10.22 17.82
C ARG A 199 1.05 9.36 18.83
N GLN A 200 -0.06 9.88 19.37
CA GLN A 200 -0.91 9.15 20.32
C GLN A 200 -1.50 7.89 19.69
N PHE A 201 -1.97 7.97 18.44
CA PHE A 201 -2.46 6.81 17.69
C PHE A 201 -1.38 5.74 17.54
N LEU A 202 -0.15 6.11 17.12
CA LEU A 202 0.93 5.14 16.91
C LEU A 202 1.35 4.43 18.20
N VAL A 203 1.45 5.17 19.32
CA VAL A 203 1.66 4.56 20.64
C VAL A 203 0.52 3.59 20.95
N GLY A 204 -0.74 4.06 20.93
CA GLY A 204 -1.89 3.25 21.29
C GLY A 204 -2.08 2.00 20.41
N TRP A 205 -1.76 2.11 19.12
CA TRP A 205 -1.86 1.02 18.15
C TRP A 205 -0.83 -0.08 18.41
N LEU A 206 0.42 0.30 18.71
CA LEU A 206 1.53 -0.63 18.81
C LEU A 206 1.72 -1.20 20.22
N THR A 207 1.34 -0.48 21.28
CA THR A 207 1.69 -0.83 22.67
C THR A 207 0.49 -1.26 23.54
N ALA A 208 -0.59 -1.75 22.91
CA ALA A 208 -1.79 -2.24 23.59
C ALA A 208 -2.65 -1.22 24.38
N ALA A 209 -2.31 0.08 24.44
CA ALA A 209 -3.15 1.09 25.09
C ALA A 209 -4.49 1.31 24.34
N GLY A 210 -4.60 0.79 23.12
CA GLY A 210 -5.79 0.90 22.26
C GLY A 210 -5.83 2.22 21.51
N THR A 211 -6.46 2.22 20.34
CA THR A 211 -6.60 3.42 19.49
C THR A 211 -8.01 3.98 19.45
N ALA A 212 -8.97 3.33 20.13
CA ALA A 212 -10.41 3.51 19.93
C ALA A 212 -10.87 3.39 18.45
N GLN A 213 -10.01 2.88 17.56
CA GLN A 213 -10.22 2.77 16.12
C GLN A 213 -9.85 1.36 15.63
N GLY A 214 -10.85 0.60 15.17
CA GLY A 214 -10.65 -0.72 14.55
C GLY A 214 -10.23 -1.85 15.50
N PRO A 215 -10.05 -3.09 14.99
CA PRO A 215 -9.49 -4.19 15.76
C PRO A 215 -8.01 -3.89 16.03
N GLY A 216 -7.58 -3.88 17.29
CA GLY A 216 -6.21 -3.47 17.58
C GLY A 216 -5.16 -4.49 17.11
N TRP A 217 -3.94 -4.01 16.89
CA TRP A 217 -2.83 -4.77 16.31
C TRP A 217 -2.56 -6.10 17.01
N HIS A 218 -2.19 -7.13 16.24
CA HIS A 218 -2.04 -8.52 16.70
C HIS A 218 -0.67 -8.83 17.34
N SER A 219 0.32 -7.93 17.23
CA SER A 219 1.67 -8.09 17.78
C SER A 219 2.01 -6.91 18.67
N ARG A 220 1.19 -6.67 19.70
CA ARG A 220 1.44 -5.64 20.70
C ARG A 220 2.59 -6.05 21.62
N PHE A 221 3.30 -5.06 22.13
CA PHE A 221 4.42 -5.24 23.05
C PHE A 221 4.53 -4.05 24.01
N ASP A 222 5.12 -4.28 25.17
CA ASP A 222 5.42 -3.19 26.09
C ASP A 222 6.57 -2.35 25.57
N LEU A 223 6.42 -1.03 25.61
CA LEU A 223 7.45 -0.10 25.16
C LEU A 223 8.53 0.05 26.24
N THR A 224 9.69 -0.52 25.96
CA THR A 224 10.88 -0.53 26.83
C THR A 224 12.09 -0.09 26.02
N LEU A 225 13.25 0.10 26.66
CA LEU A 225 14.50 0.37 25.93
C LEU A 225 14.85 -0.74 24.93
N GLU A 226 14.51 -1.99 25.24
CA GLU A 226 14.78 -3.15 24.38
C GLU A 226 13.85 -3.17 23.15
N THR A 227 12.57 -2.85 23.33
CA THR A 227 11.58 -2.90 22.25
C THR A 227 11.45 -1.59 21.48
N LEU A 228 12.06 -0.50 21.95
CA LEU A 228 12.01 0.81 21.31
C LEU A 228 12.49 0.78 19.84
N PRO A 229 13.62 0.16 19.47
CA PRO A 229 14.03 0.08 18.07
C PRO A 229 12.99 -0.61 17.18
N PHE A 230 12.29 -1.62 17.72
CA PHE A 230 11.21 -2.29 17.00
C PHE A 230 9.97 -1.39 16.86
N PHE A 231 9.62 -0.64 17.91
CA PHE A 231 8.58 0.39 17.85
C PHE A 231 8.87 1.45 16.79
N GLU A 232 10.06 2.05 16.81
CA GLU A 232 10.45 3.10 15.86
C GLU A 232 10.42 2.58 14.42
N SER A 233 10.92 1.36 14.21
CA SER A 233 10.89 0.69 12.90
C SER A 233 9.46 0.45 12.41
N LYS A 234 8.56 -0.03 13.27
CA LYS A 234 7.13 -0.23 12.94
C LYS A 234 6.38 1.08 12.70
N ALA A 235 6.59 2.07 13.57
CA ALA A 235 6.00 3.39 13.40
C ALA A 235 6.45 4.02 12.08
N ARG A 236 7.74 3.91 11.73
CA ARG A 236 8.26 4.37 10.44
C ARG A 236 7.65 3.65 9.25
N ALA A 237 7.42 2.33 9.33
CA ALA A 237 6.73 1.58 8.28
C ALA A 237 5.29 2.09 8.05
N ILE A 238 4.54 2.36 9.14
CA ILE A 238 3.19 2.95 9.06
C ILE A 238 3.23 4.35 8.43
N LEU A 239 4.20 5.18 8.82
CA LEU A 239 4.38 6.50 8.23
C LEU A 239 4.76 6.43 6.74
N ASN A 240 5.58 5.45 6.34
CA ASN A 240 5.90 5.20 4.93
C ASN A 240 4.65 4.82 4.13
N GLU A 241 3.77 3.98 4.66
CA GLU A 241 2.51 3.59 4.02
C GLU A 241 1.61 4.81 3.74
N GLN A 242 1.40 5.68 4.75
CA GLN A 242 0.64 6.90 4.55
C GLN A 242 1.34 7.85 3.56
N MET A 243 2.66 8.04 3.70
CA MET A 243 3.41 8.96 2.85
C MET A 243 3.52 8.50 1.40
N LEU A 244 3.48 7.19 1.13
CA LEU A 244 3.39 6.66 -0.23
C LEU A 244 2.11 7.19 -0.91
N THR A 245 0.97 7.12 -0.21
CA THR A 245 -0.29 7.67 -0.72
C THR A 245 -0.21 9.18 -0.92
N ASN A 246 0.35 9.92 0.03
CA ASN A 246 0.51 11.37 -0.10
C ASN A 246 1.37 11.75 -1.32
N ARG A 247 2.46 11.01 -1.57
CA ARG A 247 3.33 11.24 -2.72
C ARG A 247 2.66 10.87 -4.04
N LEU A 248 1.87 9.80 -4.08
CA LEU A 248 1.04 9.45 -5.24
C LEU A 248 0.07 10.60 -5.59
N LEU A 249 -0.63 11.15 -4.59
CA LEU A 249 -1.51 12.31 -4.78
C LEU A 249 -0.74 13.54 -5.28
N ALA A 250 0.46 13.79 -4.71
CA ALA A 250 1.30 14.92 -5.09
C ALA A 250 1.80 14.87 -6.55
N ILE A 251 1.99 13.67 -7.11
CA ILE A 251 2.30 13.49 -8.55
C ILE A 251 1.05 13.43 -9.44
N GLY A 252 -0.12 13.76 -8.89
CA GLY A 252 -1.39 13.84 -9.60
C GLY A 252 -2.11 12.51 -9.81
N ALA A 253 -1.66 11.41 -9.20
CA ALA A 253 -2.38 10.15 -9.24
C ALA A 253 -3.61 10.21 -8.31
N THR A 254 -4.70 9.55 -8.68
CA THR A 254 -5.87 9.39 -7.83
C THR A 254 -5.85 8.04 -7.12
N ILE A 255 -6.18 7.99 -5.83
CA ILE A 255 -6.35 6.71 -5.13
C ILE A 255 -7.74 6.13 -5.39
N VAL A 256 -7.79 4.83 -5.68
CA VAL A 256 -9.01 4.11 -6.01
C VAL A 256 -9.17 2.92 -5.08
N ASP A 257 -10.33 2.85 -4.42
CA ASP A 257 -10.71 1.70 -3.62
C ASP A 257 -11.16 0.53 -4.50
N VAL A 258 -10.60 -0.63 -4.18
CA VAL A 258 -10.91 -1.91 -4.85
C VAL A 258 -12.40 -2.24 -4.91
N THR A 259 -13.16 -1.95 -3.85
CA THR A 259 -14.58 -2.32 -3.80
C THR A 259 -15.40 -1.40 -4.71
N TRP A 260 -15.03 -0.12 -4.76
CA TRP A 260 -15.66 0.84 -5.65
C TRP A 260 -15.39 0.50 -7.12
N LEU A 261 -14.12 0.28 -7.49
CA LEU A 261 -13.76 0.00 -8.88
C LEU A 261 -14.37 -1.32 -9.36
N ALA A 262 -14.37 -2.37 -8.52
CA ALA A 262 -15.00 -3.64 -8.86
C ALA A 262 -16.50 -3.53 -9.12
N ARG A 263 -17.21 -2.59 -8.48
CA ARG A 263 -18.62 -2.32 -8.77
C ARG A 263 -18.79 -1.57 -10.08
N LYS A 264 -17.92 -0.60 -10.35
CA LYS A 264 -17.96 0.20 -11.57
C LYS A 264 -17.60 -0.61 -12.82
N ALA A 265 -16.58 -1.47 -12.73
CA ALA A 265 -16.16 -2.36 -13.81
C ALA A 265 -17.23 -3.37 -14.25
N LYS A 266 -18.28 -3.61 -13.43
CA LYS A 266 -19.41 -4.47 -13.80
C LYS A 266 -20.43 -3.80 -14.72
N VAL A 267 -20.45 -2.47 -14.75
CA VAL A 267 -21.52 -1.70 -15.40
C VAL A 267 -21.01 -0.72 -16.45
N ALA A 268 -19.71 -0.41 -16.44
CA ALA A 268 -19.11 0.57 -17.34
C ALA A 268 -18.09 -0.08 -18.28
N ASP A 269 -18.25 0.13 -19.57
CA ASP A 269 -17.30 -0.34 -20.60
C ASP A 269 -15.97 0.43 -20.55
N SER A 270 -16.01 1.67 -20.06
CA SER A 270 -14.83 2.52 -19.87
C SER A 270 -15.01 3.43 -18.65
N LEU A 271 -13.90 3.85 -18.07
CA LEU A 271 -13.85 4.79 -16.95
C LEU A 271 -12.86 5.89 -17.28
N SER A 272 -13.20 7.11 -16.92
CA SER A 272 -12.33 8.27 -16.99
C SER A 272 -11.92 8.72 -15.59
N LEU A 273 -10.89 9.56 -15.52
CA LEU A 273 -10.44 10.13 -14.24
C LEU A 273 -11.55 10.95 -13.56
N GLY A 274 -12.40 11.64 -14.33
CA GLY A 274 -13.52 12.44 -13.82
C GLY A 274 -14.64 11.60 -13.20
N ASP A 275 -14.67 10.30 -13.45
CA ASP A 275 -15.66 9.38 -12.87
C ASP A 275 -15.29 8.92 -11.46
N ILE A 276 -14.03 9.12 -11.04
CA ILE A 276 -13.52 8.67 -9.74
C ILE A 276 -13.87 9.73 -8.69
N PRO A 277 -14.77 9.44 -7.74
CA PRO A 277 -15.16 10.41 -6.71
C PRO A 277 -14.14 10.45 -5.58
N ASP A 278 -14.30 11.40 -4.66
CA ASP A 278 -13.54 11.45 -3.40
C ASP A 278 -13.59 10.09 -2.67
N TRP A 279 -12.49 9.74 -1.99
CA TRP A 279 -12.36 8.46 -1.30
C TRP A 279 -13.54 8.19 -0.36
N ARG A 280 -14.08 9.19 0.34
CA ARG A 280 -15.24 9.00 1.24
C ARG A 280 -16.44 8.41 0.51
N THR A 281 -16.68 8.87 -0.72
CA THR A 281 -17.75 8.34 -1.57
C THR A 281 -17.44 6.92 -2.03
N GLN A 282 -16.17 6.63 -2.36
CA GLN A 282 -15.74 5.30 -2.77
C GLN A 282 -15.96 4.27 -1.65
N ILE A 283 -15.64 4.62 -0.40
CA ILE A 283 -15.71 3.70 0.73
C ILE A 283 -17.10 3.55 1.34
N ARG A 284 -18.00 4.51 1.10
CA ARG A 284 -19.35 4.55 1.69
C ARG A 284 -20.08 3.21 1.67
N PRO A 285 -20.06 2.43 0.59
CA PRO A 285 -20.78 1.16 0.56
C PRO A 285 -20.19 0.05 1.44
N ARG A 286 -19.01 0.23 2.02
CA ARG A 286 -18.37 -0.73 2.93
C ARG A 286 -18.51 -0.37 4.41
N VAL A 287 -18.59 0.92 4.74
CA VAL A 287 -18.60 1.43 6.14
C VAL A 287 -20.00 1.69 6.71
N GLY A 288 -21.05 1.68 5.88
CA GLY A 288 -22.44 1.88 6.32
C GLY A 288 -22.81 3.35 6.60
N ALA A 289 -24.11 3.61 6.83
CA ALA A 289 -24.65 4.97 6.97
C ALA A 289 -24.39 5.59 8.36
N GLU A 290 -24.29 4.79 9.42
CA GLU A 290 -24.05 5.27 10.78
C GLU A 290 -22.66 5.92 10.93
N PHE A 291 -21.69 5.45 10.14
CA PHE A 291 -20.32 5.93 10.16
C PHE A 291 -20.16 7.37 9.63
N TRP A 292 -21.03 7.78 8.70
CA TRP A 292 -20.98 9.13 8.11
C TRP A 292 -21.24 10.25 9.11
N ARG A 293 -22.03 9.98 10.16
CA ARG A 293 -22.27 10.96 11.24
C ARG A 293 -21.00 11.28 12.04
N LEU A 294 -19.98 10.41 12.00
CA LEU A 294 -18.69 10.61 12.67
C LEU A 294 -17.68 11.39 11.82
N LEU A 295 -17.78 11.30 10.48
CA LEU A 295 -16.88 12.01 9.57
C LEU A 295 -17.34 13.45 9.25
N ASP A 296 -18.65 13.73 9.31
CA ASP A 296 -19.24 15.06 9.06
C ASP A 296 -19.46 15.91 10.33
N GLY A 297 -19.12 15.37 11.51
CA GLY A 297 -19.28 16.10 12.76
C GLY A 297 -18.27 17.26 12.83
N PRO A 298 -18.68 18.51 13.14
CA PRO A 298 -17.71 19.55 13.45
C PRO A 298 -16.89 19.04 14.63
N GLY A 299 -15.57 19.00 14.46
CA GLY A 299 -14.66 18.66 15.56
C GLY A 299 -15.12 19.45 16.77
N ARG A 300 -15.36 18.77 17.88
CA ARG A 300 -15.63 19.42 19.17
C ARG A 300 -14.34 20.14 19.57
N GLY A 301 -14.09 21.27 18.91
CA GLY A 301 -13.22 22.31 19.38
C GLY A 301 -13.85 22.86 20.62
N GLY A 302 -13.49 22.29 21.77
CA GLY A 302 -13.50 23.01 23.01
C GLY A 302 -12.62 24.24 22.81
N ARG A 303 -13.25 25.39 22.58
CA ARG A 303 -12.70 26.70 22.93
C ARG A 303 -12.94 26.90 24.43
N PRO A 304 -12.09 27.74 25.05
CA PRO A 304 -11.20 27.43 26.18
C PRO A 304 -11.89 27.01 27.48
#